data_AF-A6TTQ7-F1
#
_entry.id   AF-A6TTQ7-F1
#
_cell.length_a   1.000
_cell.length_b   1.000
_cell.length_c   1.000
_cell.angle_alpha   90.00
_cell.angle_beta   90.00
_cell.angle_gamma   90.00
#
_symmetry.space_group_name_H-M   'P 1'
#
loop_
_entity.id
_entity.type
_entity.pdbx_description
1 polymer ?
#
loop_
_entity_poly.entity_id
_entity_poly.type
_entity_poly.pdbx_seq_one_letter_code
_entity_poly.pdbx_strand_id
1 'polypeptide(L)' 'MGIRLCQCPERIADFINQEVVVNTICENEIVGTLEEVTDEYLELSGVDPNLGPTIIIILCCHICAVTVLQE' A
#
# COMPACT_ATOMS: atom_id res chain seq x y z
N MET A 1 13.31 -22.84 5.62
CA MET A 1 12.89 -21.43 5.80
C MET A 1 11.95 -21.09 4.67
N GLY A 2 10.69 -20.78 4.97
CA GLY A 2 9.71 -20.40 3.94
C GLY A 2 9.97 -18.98 3.47
N ILE A 3 10.00 -18.77 2.16
CA ILE A 3 10.09 -17.44 1.56
C ILE A 3 8.68 -16.84 1.66
N ARG A 4 8.49 -15.76 2.42
CA ARG A 4 7.29 -14.93 2.28
C ARG A 4 7.42 -14.17 0.96
N LEU A 5 6.72 -14.62 -0.06
CA LEU A 5 6.62 -13.95 -1.34
C LEU A 5 5.55 -12.86 -1.23
N CYS A 6 5.97 -11.68 -0.80
CA CYS A 6 5.10 -10.50 -0.79
C CYS A 6 5.00 -9.97 -2.24
N GLN A 7 3.79 -9.60 -2.65
CA GLN A 7 3.45 -9.14 -4.00
C GLN A 7 2.23 -8.21 -3.94
N CYS A 8 2.08 -7.33 -4.92
CA CYS A 8 0.87 -6.51 -5.04
C CYS A 8 -0.36 -7.42 -5.25
N PRO A 9 -1.48 -7.17 -4.55
CA PRO A 9 -2.71 -7.90 -4.79
C PRO A 9 -3.21 -7.65 -6.22
N GLU A 10 -3.60 -8.71 -6.92
CA GLU A 10 -4.28 -8.57 -8.20
C GLU A 10 -5.56 -7.75 -8.01
N ARG A 11 -5.86 -6.88 -8.98
CA ARG A 11 -7.05 -6.01 -8.98
C ARG A 11 -7.09 -4.93 -7.89
N ILE A 12 -6.00 -4.71 -7.14
CA ILE A 12 -5.95 -3.59 -6.19
C ILE A 12 -6.12 -2.22 -6.87
N ALA A 13 -5.81 -2.15 -8.17
CA ALA A 13 -6.09 -0.98 -9.03
C ALA A 13 -7.59 -0.62 -9.14
N ASP A 14 -8.52 -1.56 -8.89
CA ASP A 14 -9.96 -1.27 -8.86
C ASP A 14 -10.34 -0.35 -7.68
N PHE A 15 -9.43 -0.15 -6.71
CA PHE A 15 -9.65 0.61 -5.48
C PHE A 15 -8.85 1.92 -5.42
N ILE A 16 -8.36 2.42 -6.56
CA ILE A 16 -7.73 3.74 -6.64
C ILE A 16 -8.72 4.81 -6.09
N ASN A 17 -8.19 5.77 -5.34
CA ASN A 17 -8.88 6.79 -4.54
C ASN A 17 -9.62 6.26 -3.29
N GLN A 18 -9.34 5.03 -2.84
CA GLN A 18 -9.86 4.51 -1.57
C GLN A 18 -8.76 4.44 -0.51
N GLU A 19 -9.13 4.60 0.75
CA GLU A 19 -8.22 4.42 1.87
C GLU A 19 -7.90 2.94 2.05
N VAL A 20 -6.62 2.62 2.20
CA VAL A 20 -6.11 1.26 2.35
C VAL A 20 -5.11 1.17 3.49
N VAL A 21 -5.05 -0.01 4.11
CA VAL A 21 -3.98 -0.41 5.01
C VAL A 21 -3.08 -1.40 4.29
N VAL A 22 -1.82 -1.03 4.10
CA VAL A 22 -0.79 -1.87 3.50
C VAL A 22 0.08 -2.48 4.58
N ASN A 23 0.07 -3.81 4.64
CA ASN A 23 0.91 -4.60 5.52
C ASN A 23 2.19 -4.99 4.78
N THR A 24 3.33 -4.52 5.28
CA THR A 24 4.63 -4.77 4.64
C THR A 24 5.38 -5.95 5.26
N ILE A 25 6.39 -6.45 4.55
CA ILE A 25 7.27 -7.54 5.03
C ILE A 25 8.02 -7.18 6.32
N CYS A 26 8.22 -5.89 6.57
CA CYS A 26 8.85 -5.37 7.78
C CYS A 26 7.91 -5.28 8.99
N GLU A 27 6.71 -5.88 8.91
CA GLU A 27 5.65 -5.81 9.93
C GLU A 27 5.20 -4.38 10.26
N ASN A 28 5.39 -3.45 9.31
CA ASN A 28 4.87 -2.09 9.40
C ASN A 28 3.55 -2.00 8.62
N GLU A 29 2.53 -1.44 9.27
CA GLU A 29 1.27 -1.02 8.66
C GLU A 29 1.40 0.41 8.18
N ILE A 30 1.05 0.63 6.91
CA ILE A 30 1.00 1.95 6.29
C ILE A 30 -0.45 2.21 5.90
N VAL A 31 -1.00 3.32 6.37
CA VAL A 31 -2.34 3.76 6.02
C VAL A 31 -2.24 4.95 5.07
N GLY A 32 -3.03 4.93 3.99
CA GLY A 32 -3.10 6.02 3.03
C GLY A 32 -4.16 5.77 1.96
N THR A 33 -4.43 6.78 1.15
CA THR A 33 -5.31 6.67 -0.02
C THR A 33 -4.51 6.12 -1.20
N LEU A 34 -5.03 5.11 -1.88
CA LEU A 34 -4.37 4.51 -3.04
C LEU A 34 -4.44 5.45 -4.25
N GLU A 35 -3.30 5.89 -4.80
CA GLU A 35 -3.24 6.82 -5.93
C GLU A 35 -2.88 6.09 -7.24
N GLU A 36 -1.90 5.20 -7.20
CA GLU A 36 -1.40 4.48 -8.38
C GLU A 36 -1.03 3.04 -8.03
N VAL A 37 -1.23 2.14 -9.01
CA VAL A 37 -0.85 0.74 -8.95
C VAL A 37 -0.13 0.37 -10.23
N THR A 38 1.09 -0.12 -10.10
CA THR A 38 1.85 -0.71 -11.21
C THR A 38 2.21 -2.16 -10.91
N ASP A 39 2.84 -2.84 -11.86
CA ASP A 39 3.37 -4.19 -11.65
C ASP A 39 4.56 -4.20 -10.65
N GLU A 40 5.15 -3.04 -10.36
CA GLU A 40 6.36 -2.91 -9.53
C GLU A 40 6.12 -2.26 -8.17
N TYR A 41 5.12 -1.36 -8.04
CA TYR A 41 4.86 -0.60 -6.82
C TYR A 41 3.39 -0.17 -6.65
N LEU A 42 3.05 0.19 -5.40
CA LEU A 42 1.86 0.98 -5.04
C LEU A 42 2.28 2.38 -4.62
N GLU A 43 1.50 3.38 -5.05
CA GLU A 43 1.59 4.75 -4.56
C GLU A 43 0.41 5.04 -3.65
N LEU A 44 0.70 5.53 -2.45
CA LEU A 44 -0.29 6.01 -1.49
C LEU A 44 -0.10 7.49 -1.23
N SER A 45 -1.20 8.25 -1.18
CA SER A 45 -1.21 9.57 -0.57
C SER A 45 -1.57 9.44 0.92
N GLY A 46 -0.67 9.90 1.78
CA GLY A 46 -0.86 9.96 3.22
C GLY A 46 -0.91 11.41 3.70
N VAL A 47 -1.37 11.59 4.94
CA VAL A 47 -1.20 12.87 5.65
C VAL A 47 -0.27 12.60 6.82
N ASP A 48 0.98 13.04 6.70
CA ASP A 48 1.84 13.14 7.87
C ASP A 48 1.44 14.40 8.65
N PRO A 49 1.12 14.30 9.94
CA PRO A 49 0.62 15.43 10.72
C PRO A 49 1.65 16.58 10.86
N ASN A 50 2.93 16.34 10.57
CA ASN A 50 3.99 17.33 10.66
C ASN A 50 4.45 17.86 9.29
N LEU A 51 4.28 17.07 8.22
CA LEU A 51 4.77 17.40 6.88
C LEU A 51 3.66 17.74 5.88
N GLY A 52 2.40 17.47 6.21
CA GLY A 52 1.26 17.66 5.32
C GLY A 52 1.07 16.46 4.37
N PRO A 53 0.48 16.66 3.17
CA PRO A 53 0.27 15.58 2.23
C PRO A 53 1.61 15.03 1.74
N THR A 54 1.82 13.74 1.94
CA THR A 54 3.03 13.01 1.56
C THR A 54 2.67 11.87 0.60
N ILE A 55 3.56 11.61 -0.35
CA ILE A 55 3.45 10.48 -1.26
C ILE A 55 4.36 9.36 -0.75
N ILE A 56 3.80 8.17 -0.61
CA ILE A 56 4.47 6.98 -0.10
C ILE A 56 4.48 5.94 -1.22
N ILE A 57 5.68 5.55 -1.66
CA ILE A 57 5.87 4.52 -2.68
C ILE A 57 6.32 3.23 -2.01
N ILE A 58 5.59 2.14 -2.26
CA ILE A 58 5.86 0.83 -1.68
C ILE A 58 6.05 -0.18 -2.80
N LEU A 59 7.23 -0.81 -2.87
CA LEU A 59 7.51 -1.85 -3.85
C LEU A 59 6.63 -3.08 -3.61
N CYS A 60 6.09 -3.68 -4.67
CA CYS A 60 5.23 -4.86 -4.61
C CYS A 60 5.89 -6.03 -3.86
N CYS A 61 7.21 -6.20 -3.99
CA CYS A 61 7.96 -7.23 -3.28
C CYS A 61 7.98 -7.07 -1.74
N HIS A 62 7.56 -5.90 -1.23
CA HIS A 62 7.43 -5.62 0.19
C HIS A 62 5.99 -5.70 0.68
N ILE A 63 4.99 -5.88 -0.19
CA ILE A 63 3.56 -5.83 0.16
C ILE A 63 3.04 -7.23 0.43
N CYS A 64 2.69 -7.52 1.67
CA CYS A 64 2.24 -8.85 2.07
C CYS A 64 0.72 -8.96 2.15
N ALA A 65 0.03 -7.85 2.45
CA ALA A 65 -1.42 -7.76 2.34
C ALA A 65 -1.84 -6.29 2.14
N VAL A 66 -3.00 -6.09 1.51
CA VAL A 66 -3.66 -4.79 1.43
C VAL A 66 -5.11 -4.98 1.85
N THR A 67 -5.57 -4.16 2.78
CA THR A 67 -6.95 -4.14 3.26
C THR A 67 -7.58 -2.81 2.87
N VAL A 68 -8.66 -2.86 2.09
CA VAL A 68 -9.42 -1.65 1.74
C VAL A 68 -10.32 -1.28 2.91
N LEU A 69 -10.23 -0.04 3.38
CA LEU A 69 -11.09 0.51 4.40
C LEU A 69 -12.33 1.08 3.70
N GLN A 70 -13.36 0.25 3.53
CA GLN A 70 -14.65 0.71 3.03
C GLN A 70 -15.44 1.33 4.19
N GLU A 71 -16.01 2.52 3.96
CA GLU A 71 -17.11 3.06 4.76
C GLU A 71 -18.44 2.38 4.43
#